data_AF-A0A2D9CKJ6-F1
#
_entry.id   AF-A0A2D9CKJ6-F1
#
_cell.length_a   1.000
_cell.length_b   1.000
_cell.length_c   1.000
_cell.angle_alpha   90.00
_cell.angle_beta   90.00
_cell.angle_gamma   90.00
#
_symmetry.space_group_name_H-M   'P 1'
#
loop_
_entity.id
_entity.type
_entity.pdbx_description
1 polymer ?
#
loop_
_entity_poly.entity_id
_entity_poly.type
_entity_poly.pdbx_seq_one_letter_code
_entity_poly.pdbx_strand_id
1 'polypeptide(L)'
;EQQKLDTDIKQAIRQGIHASKKVGAGGLQDTLGLGELVQPKVDWRQKLRIFMNSTCRKMERSTWRRPNRRFLHQDVIMPSLEGSSIKEIVLARDTSGSMHCQDRLTTVTSEMASIGKMLNIDKIHLIDWDGEVESHEVYTSDGLTTAPELKRTTGGGGTDPTCVSDYLDSNNMKPDCVVMLTDGEINRWGNWKVPVLWAITNDEKITAPIGQTIQID
;
A
#
# COMPACT_ATOMS: atom_id res chain seq x y z
N GLU A 1 8.90 -28.51 20.32
CA GLU A 1 7.59 -29.20 20.25
C GLU A 1 6.45 -28.27 19.84
N GLN A 2 6.33 -27.07 20.41
CA GLN A 2 5.28 -26.09 20.06
C GLN A 2 5.20 -25.73 18.56
N GLN A 3 6.33 -25.59 17.86
CA GLN A 3 6.32 -25.31 16.41
C GLN A 3 5.78 -26.46 15.57
N LYS A 4 6.06 -27.72 15.97
CA LYS A 4 5.53 -28.90 15.27
C LYS A 4 4.02 -29.01 15.47
N LEU A 5 3.56 -28.77 16.70
CA LEU A 5 2.14 -28.70 17.05
C LEU A 5 1.39 -27.63 16.25
N ASP A 6 1.95 -26.43 16.09
CA ASP A 6 1.32 -25.36 15.30
C ASP A 6 1.22 -25.71 13.81
N THR A 7 2.25 -26.35 13.24
CA THR A 7 2.17 -26.87 11.86
C THR A 7 1.15 -27.98 11.69
N ASP A 8 1.06 -28.92 12.65
CA ASP A 8 0.12 -30.04 12.59
C ASP A 8 -1.33 -29.55 12.72
N ILE A 9 -1.58 -28.56 13.58
CA ILE A 9 -2.89 -27.91 13.73
C ILE A 9 -3.28 -27.20 12.43
N LYS A 10 -2.38 -26.43 11.82
CA LYS A 10 -2.63 -25.73 10.54
C LYS A 10 -2.89 -26.71 9.40
N GLN A 11 -2.21 -27.86 9.40
CA GLN A 11 -2.41 -28.89 8.40
C GLN A 11 -3.76 -29.59 8.56
N ALA A 12 -4.16 -29.91 9.80
CA ALA A 12 -5.46 -30.50 10.11
C ALA A 12 -6.62 -29.57 9.71
N ILE A 13 -6.50 -28.26 9.96
CA ILE A 13 -7.50 -27.26 9.56
C ILE A 13 -7.66 -27.20 8.04
N ARG A 14 -6.55 -27.19 7.29
CA ARG A 14 -6.58 -27.20 5.82
C ARG A 14 -7.26 -28.46 5.27
N GLN A 15 -6.96 -29.62 5.86
CA GLN A 15 -7.58 -30.88 5.47
C GLN A 15 -9.10 -30.86 5.77
N GLY A 16 -9.52 -30.29 6.90
CA GLY A 16 -10.94 -30.10 7.23
C GLY A 16 -11.70 -29.21 6.23
N ILE A 17 -11.05 -28.16 5.71
CA ILE A 17 -11.62 -27.27 4.70
C ILE A 17 -11.70 -27.95 3.34
N HIS A 18 -10.68 -28.72 2.95
CA HIS A 18 -10.70 -29.48 1.71
C HIS A 18 -11.74 -30.62 1.74
N ALA A 19 -11.93 -31.26 2.89
CA ALA A 19 -13.00 -32.23 3.10
C ALA A 19 -14.39 -31.56 3.02
N SER A 20 -14.56 -30.38 3.62
CA SER A 20 -15.81 -29.61 3.56
C SER A 20 -16.14 -29.10 2.16
N LYS A 21 -15.14 -28.75 1.33
CA LYS A 21 -15.36 -28.37 -0.08
C LYS A 21 -15.80 -29.55 -0.97
N LYS A 22 -15.47 -30.80 -0.62
CA LYS A 22 -15.90 -31.99 -1.36
C LYS A 22 -17.32 -32.45 -1.03
N VAL A 23 -17.80 -32.13 0.17
CA VAL A 23 -19.18 -32.38 0.60
C VAL A 23 -19.98 -31.10 0.37
N GLY A 24 -20.44 -30.91 -0.86
CA GLY A 24 -21.14 -29.69 -1.25
C GLY A 24 -22.34 -29.39 -0.35
N ALA A 25 -22.23 -28.35 0.47
CA ALA A 25 -23.33 -27.53 0.99
C ALA A 25 -22.72 -26.39 1.82
N GLY A 26 -22.99 -25.14 1.41
CA GLY A 26 -22.54 -23.92 2.09
C GLY A 26 -23.23 -23.67 3.44
N GLY A 27 -23.10 -24.59 4.39
CA GLY A 27 -23.78 -24.50 5.70
C GLY A 27 -22.88 -24.63 6.93
N LEU A 28 -21.58 -24.94 6.78
CA LEU A 28 -20.67 -25.17 7.92
C LEU A 28 -19.53 -24.16 8.04
N GLN A 29 -19.45 -23.18 7.13
CA GLN A 29 -18.43 -22.14 7.24
C GLN A 29 -18.75 -21.12 8.36
N ASP A 30 -20.03 -20.96 8.70
CA ASP A 30 -20.51 -20.04 9.75
C ASP A 30 -20.68 -20.68 11.13
N THR A 31 -20.81 -22.00 11.26
CA THR A 31 -21.18 -22.62 12.54
C THR A 31 -20.01 -22.80 13.53
N LEU A 32 -18.76 -22.62 13.09
CA LEU A 32 -17.57 -22.85 13.92
C LEU A 32 -16.70 -21.59 14.15
N GLY A 33 -17.07 -20.42 13.62
CA GLY A 33 -16.24 -19.21 13.74
C GLY A 33 -14.84 -19.32 13.11
N LEU A 34 -14.56 -20.43 12.40
CA LEU A 34 -13.26 -20.71 11.76
C LEU A 34 -13.04 -19.92 10.47
N GLY A 35 -14.05 -19.20 9.98
CA GLY A 35 -13.92 -18.30 8.84
C GLY A 35 -12.91 -17.17 9.07
N GLU A 36 -12.78 -16.72 10.33
CA GLU A 36 -11.87 -15.64 10.70
C GLU A 36 -10.42 -16.14 10.90
N LEU A 37 -10.26 -17.37 11.40
CA LEU A 37 -8.95 -18.01 11.62
C LEU A 37 -8.23 -18.43 10.33
N VAL A 38 -8.94 -18.45 9.19
CA VAL A 38 -8.41 -18.95 7.91
C VAL A 38 -8.47 -17.89 6.80
N GLN A 39 -8.69 -16.63 7.14
CA GLN A 39 -8.19 -15.55 6.31
C GLN A 39 -6.67 -15.54 6.52
N PRO A 40 -5.83 -15.89 5.51
CA PRO A 40 -4.41 -15.64 5.65
C PRO A 40 -4.28 -14.16 5.99
N LYS A 41 -3.67 -13.82 7.13
CA LYS A 41 -3.27 -12.45 7.41
C LYS A 41 -2.37 -12.03 6.25
N VAL A 42 -2.95 -11.41 5.24
CA VAL A 42 -2.21 -10.95 4.08
C VAL A 42 -1.43 -9.78 4.61
N ASP A 43 -0.12 -9.98 4.77
CA ASP A 43 0.80 -8.94 5.20
C ASP A 43 0.57 -7.73 4.30
N TRP A 44 0.13 -6.63 4.90
CA TRP A 44 -0.19 -5.41 4.18
C TRP A 44 1.04 -4.90 3.41
N ARG A 45 2.25 -5.23 3.88
CA ARG A 45 3.51 -5.03 3.14
C ARG A 45 3.50 -5.73 1.78
N GLN A 46 2.99 -6.95 1.70
CA GLN A 46 2.89 -7.68 0.44
C GLN A 46 1.87 -7.01 -0.51
N LYS A 47 0.73 -6.56 0.00
CA LYS A 47 -0.26 -5.82 -0.81
C LYS A 47 0.32 -4.51 -1.33
N LEU A 48 1.03 -3.77 -0.49
CA LEU A 48 1.71 -2.55 -0.87
C LEU A 48 2.75 -2.84 -1.96
N ARG A 49 3.58 -3.88 -1.81
CA ARG A 49 4.53 -4.29 -2.86
C ARG A 49 3.84 -4.65 -4.17
N ILE A 50 2.70 -5.33 -4.13
CA ILE A 50 1.92 -5.67 -5.32
C ILE A 50 1.37 -4.39 -5.97
N PHE A 51 0.81 -3.47 -5.19
CA PHE A 51 0.32 -2.19 -5.68
C PHE A 51 1.42 -1.40 -6.38
N MET A 52 2.57 -1.24 -5.73
CA MET A 52 3.70 -0.50 -6.29
C MET A 52 4.23 -1.17 -7.57
N ASN A 53 4.37 -2.50 -7.58
CA ASN A 53 4.84 -3.21 -8.77
C ASN A 53 3.83 -3.17 -9.94
N SER A 54 2.52 -3.17 -9.66
CA SER A 54 1.49 -3.17 -10.69
C SER A 54 1.24 -1.78 -11.25
N THR A 55 1.22 -0.77 -10.38
CA THR A 55 0.96 0.63 -10.74
C THR A 55 2.15 1.26 -11.45
N CYS A 56 3.37 0.87 -11.07
CA CYS A 56 4.58 1.56 -11.52
C CYS A 56 5.33 0.87 -12.67
N ARG A 57 4.82 -0.24 -13.22
CA ARG A 57 5.38 -0.87 -14.44
C ARG A 57 4.90 -0.14 -15.70
N LYS A 58 5.30 1.11 -15.91
CA LYS A 58 5.27 1.69 -17.25
C LYS A 58 6.43 1.10 -18.05
N MET A 59 6.11 0.32 -19.07
CA MET A 59 7.05 -0.28 -20.02
C MET A 59 7.54 0.79 -21.00
N GLU A 60 8.49 1.62 -20.58
CA GLU A 60 8.88 2.82 -21.35
C GLU A 60 9.96 2.55 -22.39
N ARG A 61 10.85 1.57 -22.18
CA ARG A 61 12.05 1.42 -23.02
C ARG A 61 12.09 0.10 -23.77
N SER A 62 12.22 0.18 -25.08
CA SER A 62 12.55 -0.98 -25.91
C SER A 62 14.05 -1.25 -25.85
N THR A 63 14.45 -2.42 -25.35
CA THR A 63 15.85 -2.87 -25.24
C THR A 63 16.09 -4.08 -26.13
N TRP A 64 17.24 -4.09 -26.79
CA TRP A 64 17.73 -5.24 -27.56
C TRP A 64 18.68 -6.13 -26.75
N ARG A 65 19.03 -5.71 -25.53
CA ARG A 65 20.01 -6.36 -24.67
C ARG A 65 19.56 -7.76 -24.21
N ARG A 66 18.25 -7.98 -24.13
CA ARG A 66 17.62 -9.29 -23.97
C ARG A 66 16.49 -9.40 -25.01
N PRO A 67 16.61 -10.26 -26.03
CA PRO A 67 15.53 -10.48 -26.99
C PRO A 67 14.27 -11.06 -26.32
N ASN A 68 13.09 -10.66 -26.81
CA ASN A 68 11.84 -11.16 -26.27
C ASN A 68 11.65 -12.65 -26.60
N ARG A 69 11.73 -13.50 -25.57
CA ARG A 69 11.65 -14.96 -25.70
C ARG A 69 10.34 -15.46 -26.32
N ARG A 70 9.27 -14.66 -26.25
CA ARG A 70 7.99 -15.01 -26.87
C ARG A 70 8.07 -15.15 -28.38
N PHE A 71 8.96 -14.41 -29.05
CA PHE A 71 9.05 -14.39 -30.52
C PHE A 71 10.22 -15.22 -31.06
N LEU A 72 11.12 -15.69 -30.19
CA LEU A 72 12.29 -16.48 -30.59
C LEU A 72 11.92 -17.78 -31.33
N HIS A 73 10.76 -18.39 -31.03
CA HIS A 73 10.31 -19.62 -31.70
C HIS A 73 9.86 -19.41 -33.16
N GLN A 74 9.71 -18.16 -33.61
CA GLN A 74 9.31 -17.79 -34.97
C GLN A 74 10.50 -17.25 -35.78
N ASP A 75 11.73 -17.44 -35.30
CA ASP A 75 12.96 -16.84 -35.85
C ASP A 75 12.92 -15.30 -35.97
N VAL A 76 12.05 -14.64 -35.21
CA VAL A 76 11.96 -13.18 -35.15
C VAL A 76 12.62 -12.65 -33.88
N ILE A 77 13.68 -11.86 -34.03
CA ILE A 77 14.31 -11.14 -32.92
C ILE A 77 13.53 -9.85 -32.71
N MET A 78 12.74 -9.83 -31.63
CA MET A 78 12.01 -8.63 -31.19
C MET A 78 12.68 -8.05 -29.94
N PRO A 79 12.69 -6.72 -29.78
CA PRO A 79 13.21 -6.11 -28.57
C PRO A 79 12.29 -6.43 -27.38
N SER A 80 12.88 -6.54 -26.19
CA SER A 80 12.11 -6.61 -24.95
C SER A 80 11.75 -5.20 -24.49
N LEU A 81 10.62 -5.09 -23.79
CA LEU A 81 10.28 -3.86 -23.09
C LEU A 81 10.87 -3.93 -21.68
N GLU A 82 11.69 -2.96 -21.32
CA GLU A 82 12.14 -2.67 -19.96
C GLU A 82 11.26 -1.54 -19.41
N GLY A 83 10.68 -1.77 -18.23
CA GLY A 83 10.03 -0.72 -17.46
C GLY A 83 11.06 0.06 -16.65
N SER A 84 10.96 1.39 -16.62
CA SER A 84 11.77 2.20 -15.72
C SER A 84 11.30 2.03 -14.28
N SER A 85 12.24 2.13 -13.33
CA SER A 85 11.98 2.21 -11.90
C SER A 85 11.06 3.40 -11.58
N ILE A 86 10.41 3.35 -10.43
CA ILE A 86 9.52 4.40 -9.95
C ILE A 86 10.31 5.69 -9.80
N LYS A 87 9.85 6.79 -10.41
CA LYS A 87 10.59 8.06 -10.39
C LYS A 87 10.18 8.91 -9.19
N GLU A 88 8.88 9.10 -9.00
CA GLU A 88 8.35 10.02 -7.99
C GLU A 88 7.12 9.43 -7.31
N ILE A 89 7.11 9.40 -5.98
CA ILE A 89 5.98 8.93 -5.17
C ILE A 89 5.63 9.97 -4.12
N VAL A 90 4.35 10.11 -3.82
CA VAL A 90 3.89 10.92 -2.70
C VAL A 90 3.44 10.01 -1.56
N LEU A 91 4.02 10.24 -0.39
CA LEU A 91 3.54 9.77 0.90
C LEU A 91 2.82 10.92 1.57
N ALA A 92 1.50 10.81 1.70
CA ALA A 92 0.69 11.76 2.45
C ALA A 92 0.30 11.16 3.81
N ARG A 93 0.69 11.81 4.90
CA ARG A 93 0.42 11.41 6.28
C ARG A 93 -0.64 12.32 6.87
N ASP A 94 -1.73 11.71 7.30
CA ASP A 94 -2.78 12.37 8.07
C ASP A 94 -2.23 12.75 9.46
N THR A 95 -2.26 14.06 9.77
CA THR A 95 -1.83 14.64 11.05
C THR A 95 -2.99 14.95 11.99
N SER A 96 -4.19 14.45 11.69
CA SER A 96 -5.35 14.64 12.57
C SER A 96 -5.12 14.11 13.98
N GLY A 97 -5.84 14.69 14.95
CA GLY A 97 -5.65 14.39 16.37
C GLY A 97 -5.82 12.91 16.75
N SER A 98 -6.60 12.15 15.99
CA SER A 98 -6.82 10.71 16.20
C SER A 98 -5.59 9.86 15.82
N MET A 99 -4.76 10.32 14.89
CA MET A 99 -3.52 9.65 14.50
C MET A 99 -2.41 9.74 15.56
N HIS A 100 -2.56 10.61 16.56
CA HIS A 100 -1.61 10.75 17.69
C HIS A 100 -1.82 9.71 18.80
N CYS A 101 -2.91 8.94 18.76
CA CYS A 101 -3.16 7.88 19.71
C CYS A 101 -2.57 6.57 19.16
N GLN A 102 -1.46 6.12 19.75
CA GLN A 102 -0.68 4.90 19.42
C GLN A 102 0.46 5.11 18.41
N ASP A 103 1.56 4.34 18.56
CA ASP A 103 2.80 4.37 17.74
C ASP A 103 2.60 3.98 16.26
N ARG A 104 1.35 3.98 15.76
CA ARG A 104 0.92 3.60 14.42
C ARG A 104 1.68 4.38 13.34
N LEU A 105 1.89 5.68 13.55
CA LEU A 105 2.64 6.56 12.64
C LEU A 105 4.10 6.14 12.42
N THR A 106 4.77 5.73 13.49
CA THR A 106 6.19 5.30 13.41
C THR A 106 6.29 3.97 12.65
N THR A 107 5.31 3.10 12.84
CA THR A 107 5.20 1.81 12.15
C THR A 107 5.02 2.02 10.65
N VAL A 108 4.09 2.90 10.24
CA VAL A 108 3.88 3.15 8.80
C VAL A 108 5.06 3.89 8.16
N THR A 109 5.62 4.89 8.83
CA THR A 109 6.75 5.66 8.29
C THR A 109 7.98 4.77 8.11
N SER A 110 8.30 3.90 9.08
CA SER A 110 9.44 2.97 8.99
C SER A 110 9.28 1.91 7.89
N GLU A 111 8.06 1.44 7.68
CA GLU A 111 7.75 0.48 6.62
C GLU A 111 7.79 1.13 5.24
N MET A 112 7.30 2.36 5.11
CA MET A 112 7.42 3.12 3.87
C MET A 112 8.88 3.44 3.54
N ALA A 113 9.71 3.74 4.54
CA ALA A 113 11.15 3.84 4.36
C ALA A 113 11.76 2.52 3.87
N SER A 114 11.33 1.40 4.43
CA SER A 114 11.78 0.06 4.02
C SER A 114 11.37 -0.28 2.58
N ILE A 115 10.15 0.10 2.18
CA ILE A 115 9.64 -0.08 0.82
C ILE A 115 10.37 0.85 -0.15
N GLY A 116 10.62 2.10 0.23
CA GLY A 116 11.31 3.07 -0.62
C GLY A 116 12.73 2.65 -0.97
N LYS A 117 13.44 2.06 0.00
CA LYS A 117 14.74 1.41 -0.23
C LYS A 117 14.65 0.21 -1.15
N MET A 118 13.66 -0.66 -0.95
CA MET A 118 13.49 -1.87 -1.76
C MET A 118 13.18 -1.57 -3.24
N LEU A 119 12.43 -0.50 -3.50
CA LEU A 119 11.99 -0.12 -4.85
C LEU A 119 12.92 0.89 -5.54
N ASN A 120 13.98 1.35 -4.85
CA ASN A 120 14.94 2.33 -5.35
C ASN A 120 14.26 3.53 -6.03
N ILE A 121 13.37 4.18 -5.27
CA ILE A 121 12.60 5.34 -5.73
C ILE A 121 13.51 6.57 -5.74
N ASP A 122 13.54 7.30 -6.86
CA ASP A 122 14.41 8.47 -7.02
C ASP A 122 13.98 9.63 -6.10
N LYS A 123 12.66 9.91 -6.01
CA LYS A 123 12.11 10.93 -5.13
C LYS A 123 10.85 10.49 -4.40
N ILE A 124 10.81 10.77 -3.10
CA ILE A 124 9.67 10.55 -2.23
C ILE A 124 9.27 11.91 -1.65
N HIS A 125 8.08 12.36 -2.00
CA HIS A 125 7.45 13.53 -1.43
C HIS A 125 6.72 13.13 -0.16
N LEU A 126 7.14 13.64 0.99
CA LEU A 126 6.47 13.46 2.25
C LEU A 126 5.61 14.69 2.52
N ILE A 127 4.31 14.50 2.62
CA ILE A 127 3.31 15.56 2.82
C ILE A 127 2.56 15.26 4.10
N ASP A 128 2.50 16.24 5.01
CA ASP A 128 1.69 16.19 6.21
C ASP A 128 0.45 17.08 6.03
N TRP A 129 -0.73 16.57 6.41
CA TRP A 129 -1.99 17.26 6.17
C TRP A 129 -3.05 16.98 7.25
N ASP A 130 -3.82 18.03 7.60
CA ASP A 130 -5.02 17.99 8.45
C ASP A 130 -6.04 19.00 7.89
N GLY A 131 -6.80 18.59 6.88
CA GLY A 131 -7.71 19.47 6.12
C GLY A 131 -7.03 20.45 5.15
N GLU A 132 -5.77 20.81 5.40
CA GLU A 132 -4.87 21.53 4.49
C GLU A 132 -3.45 20.92 4.54
N VAL A 133 -2.62 21.21 3.53
CA VAL A 133 -1.22 20.77 3.51
C VAL A 133 -0.37 21.69 4.39
N GLU A 134 0.19 21.13 5.45
CA GLU A 134 0.97 21.89 6.44
C GLU A 134 2.47 21.81 6.20
N SER A 135 2.95 20.66 5.70
CA SER A 135 4.36 20.42 5.45
C SER A 135 4.54 19.61 4.19
N HIS A 136 5.53 19.99 3.39
CA HIS A 136 5.97 19.22 2.23
C HIS A 136 7.50 19.17 2.24
N GLU A 137 8.02 17.94 2.32
CA GLU A 137 9.45 17.65 2.36
C GLU A 137 9.77 16.61 1.29
N VAL A 138 10.97 16.69 0.70
CA VAL A 138 11.39 15.77 -0.37
C VAL A 138 12.58 14.96 0.11
N TYR A 139 12.45 13.64 0.03
CA TYR A 139 13.45 12.67 0.43
C TYR A 139 13.85 11.80 -0.75
N THR A 140 15.09 11.31 -0.72
CA THR A 140 15.51 10.17 -1.53
C THR A 140 15.20 8.87 -0.79
N SER A 141 15.24 7.73 -1.49
CA SER A 141 15.06 6.41 -0.88
C SER A 141 15.93 6.17 0.36
N ASP A 142 17.15 6.72 0.37
CA ASP A 142 18.10 6.59 1.48
C ASP A 142 17.83 7.59 2.62
N GLY A 143 17.33 8.79 2.29
CA GLY A 143 17.05 9.86 3.25
C GLY A 143 15.77 9.65 4.07
N LEU A 144 14.82 8.84 3.59
CA LEU A 144 13.55 8.63 4.27
C LEU A 144 13.69 7.93 5.64
N THR A 145 14.78 7.21 5.90
CA THR A 145 15.04 6.66 7.25
C THR A 145 15.32 7.71 8.31
N THR A 146 15.61 8.95 7.90
CA THR A 146 15.80 10.11 8.78
C THR A 146 14.59 11.04 8.75
N ALA A 147 13.46 10.60 8.17
CA ALA A 147 12.25 11.39 8.11
C ALA A 147 11.85 11.83 9.53
N PRO A 148 11.53 13.11 9.73
CA PRO A 148 11.19 13.64 11.03
C PRO A 148 9.92 12.97 11.57
N GLU A 149 9.88 12.85 12.89
CA GLU A 149 8.66 12.50 13.61
C GLU A 149 7.51 13.41 13.16
N LEU A 150 6.29 12.86 13.18
CA LEU A 150 5.10 13.61 12.79
C LEU A 150 5.06 14.92 13.58
N LYS A 151 5.03 16.05 12.87
CA LYS A 151 4.89 17.35 13.53
C LYS A 151 3.54 17.36 14.24
N ARG A 152 3.53 17.69 15.53
CA ARG A 152 2.28 17.94 16.25
C ARG A 152 1.61 19.13 15.61
N THR A 153 0.45 18.91 15.05
CA THR A 153 -0.35 19.98 14.49
C THR A 153 -1.15 20.63 15.60
N THR A 154 -1.33 21.93 15.47
CA THR A 154 -2.22 22.72 16.33
C THR A 154 -3.65 22.78 15.77
N GLY A 155 -3.90 22.06 14.67
CA GLY A 155 -5.13 22.09 13.88
C GLY A 155 -6.18 21.04 14.29
N GLY A 156 -7.43 21.35 13.96
CA GLY A 156 -8.60 20.46 14.03
C GLY A 156 -9.47 20.66 12.80
N GLY A 157 -8.81 20.73 11.63
CA GLY A 157 -9.33 21.28 10.37
C GLY A 157 -10.40 20.45 9.68
N GLY A 158 -10.63 19.22 10.14
CA GLY A 158 -11.51 18.27 9.49
C GLY A 158 -10.76 17.52 8.41
N THR A 159 -10.79 16.19 8.51
CA THR A 159 -10.04 15.26 7.67
C THR A 159 -10.58 15.23 6.23
N ASP A 160 -10.17 16.19 5.40
CA ASP A 160 -10.45 16.22 3.96
C ASP A 160 -9.17 15.98 3.12
N PRO A 161 -8.97 14.75 2.59
CA PRO A 161 -7.82 14.43 1.75
C PRO A 161 -7.82 15.11 0.38
N THR A 162 -8.88 15.82 -0.03
CA THR A 162 -8.85 16.61 -1.28
C THR A 162 -7.76 17.67 -1.27
N CYS A 163 -7.39 18.19 -0.10
CA CYS A 163 -6.33 19.18 0.02
C CYS A 163 -5.00 18.71 -0.58
N VAL A 164 -4.69 17.41 -0.44
CA VAL A 164 -3.48 16.81 -1.02
C VAL A 164 -3.59 16.74 -2.54
N SER A 165 -4.74 16.34 -3.07
CA SER A 165 -4.96 16.31 -4.53
C SER A 165 -4.84 17.71 -5.15
N ASP A 166 -5.45 18.71 -4.52
CA ASP A 166 -5.40 20.11 -4.97
C ASP A 166 -3.98 20.68 -4.87
N TYR A 167 -3.23 20.29 -3.83
CA TYR A 167 -1.82 20.64 -3.68
C TYR A 167 -0.95 20.04 -4.79
N LEU A 168 -1.20 18.79 -5.19
CA LEU A 168 -0.47 18.17 -6.31
C LEU A 168 -0.78 18.88 -7.64
N ASP A 169 -2.04 19.22 -7.87
CA ASP A 169 -2.47 19.93 -9.08
C ASP A 169 -1.88 21.35 -9.14
N SER A 170 -1.93 22.11 -8.04
CA SER A 170 -1.42 23.49 -7.97
C SER A 170 0.10 23.57 -8.13
N ASN A 171 0.84 22.58 -7.62
CA ASN A 171 2.30 22.50 -7.79
C ASN A 171 2.72 21.76 -9.07
N ASN A 172 1.76 21.37 -9.93
CA ASN A 172 1.99 20.62 -11.16
C ASN A 172 2.84 19.35 -10.95
N MET A 173 2.66 18.69 -9.81
CA MET A 173 3.33 17.45 -9.42
C MET A 173 2.61 16.27 -10.07
N LYS A 174 3.38 15.35 -10.67
CA LYS A 174 2.84 14.17 -11.36
C LYS A 174 3.48 12.89 -10.83
N PRO A 175 3.23 12.55 -9.56
CA PRO A 175 3.76 11.32 -8.99
C PRO A 175 3.19 10.09 -9.71
N ASP A 176 3.95 9.00 -9.70
CA ASP A 176 3.52 7.72 -10.27
C ASP A 176 2.39 7.10 -9.43
N CYS A 177 2.41 7.33 -8.11
CA CYS A 177 1.33 6.95 -7.19
C CYS A 177 1.35 7.81 -5.91
N VAL A 178 0.22 7.80 -5.22
CA VAL A 178 0.05 8.40 -3.89
C VAL A 178 -0.24 7.29 -2.90
N VAL A 179 0.49 7.27 -1.79
CA VAL A 179 0.20 6.43 -0.63
C VAL A 179 -0.28 7.35 0.48
N MET A 180 -1.54 7.16 0.89
CA MET A 180 -2.20 7.96 1.91
C MET A 180 -2.30 7.16 3.20
N LEU A 181 -1.75 7.68 4.28
CA LEU A 181 -1.88 7.11 5.62
C LEU A 181 -2.95 7.87 6.41
N THR A 182 -3.93 7.15 6.96
CA THR A 182 -5.05 7.71 7.72
C THR A 182 -5.65 6.63 8.64
N ASP A 183 -6.50 7.01 9.60
CA ASP A 183 -7.34 6.09 10.37
C ASP A 183 -8.70 5.82 9.67
N GLY A 184 -8.95 6.47 8.53
CA GLY A 184 -10.16 6.28 7.74
C GLY A 184 -11.36 7.09 8.20
N GLU A 185 -11.22 7.97 9.18
CA GLU A 185 -12.27 8.93 9.59
C GLU A 185 -12.35 10.11 8.59
N ILE A 186 -12.64 9.77 7.33
CA ILE A 186 -12.67 10.70 6.21
C ILE A 186 -14.10 11.00 5.82
N ASN A 187 -14.44 12.29 5.81
CA ASN A 187 -15.76 12.75 5.34
C ASN A 187 -15.89 12.64 3.81
N ARG A 188 -14.82 12.94 3.07
CA ARG A 188 -14.79 12.93 1.61
C ARG A 188 -13.47 12.38 1.09
N TRP A 189 -13.52 11.25 0.39
CA TRP A 189 -12.31 10.58 -0.13
C TRP A 189 -11.63 11.31 -1.30
N GLY A 190 -12.28 12.34 -1.86
CA GLY A 190 -11.77 13.18 -2.94
C GLY A 190 -11.80 12.53 -4.32
N ASN A 191 -11.30 13.25 -5.32
CA ASN A 191 -11.14 12.75 -6.69
C ASN A 191 -9.66 12.80 -7.08
N TRP A 192 -9.13 11.71 -7.62
CA TRP A 192 -7.70 11.54 -7.82
C TRP A 192 -7.37 11.24 -9.28
N LYS A 193 -6.44 12.02 -9.85
CA LYS A 193 -5.93 11.81 -11.22
C LYS A 193 -4.81 10.77 -11.28
N VAL A 194 -4.23 10.46 -10.12
CA VAL A 194 -3.13 9.52 -9.95
C VAL A 194 -3.61 8.32 -9.13
N PRO A 195 -3.02 7.12 -9.31
CA PRO A 195 -3.37 5.95 -8.52
C PRO A 195 -3.10 6.18 -7.02
N VAL A 196 -4.10 5.89 -6.18
CA VAL A 196 -4.02 6.06 -4.72
C VAL A 196 -4.11 4.73 -4.00
N LEU A 197 -3.25 4.56 -3.00
CA LEU A 197 -3.29 3.50 -2.01
C LEU A 197 -3.58 4.08 -0.64
N TRP A 198 -4.67 3.66 -0.03
CA TRP A 198 -5.07 4.03 1.32
C TRP A 198 -4.53 3.00 2.32
N ALA A 199 -3.62 3.45 3.16
CA ALA A 199 -3.09 2.74 4.32
C ALA A 199 -3.92 3.14 5.54
N ILE A 200 -4.87 2.30 5.92
CA ILE A 200 -5.81 2.57 7.01
C ILE A 200 -5.37 1.84 8.28
N THR A 201 -5.15 2.59 9.36
CA THR A 201 -4.64 2.08 10.65
C THR A 201 -5.73 1.93 11.72
N ASN A 202 -6.96 1.61 11.33
CA ASN A 202 -8.08 1.49 12.28
C ASN A 202 -8.26 0.04 12.77
N ASP A 203 -8.88 -0.15 13.93
CA ASP A 203 -9.30 -1.48 14.39
C ASP A 203 -10.49 -1.98 13.56
N GLU A 204 -11.32 -1.07 13.06
CA GLU A 204 -12.40 -1.37 12.13
C GLU A 204 -11.90 -1.47 10.68
N LYS A 205 -12.42 -2.45 9.94
CA LYS A 205 -12.10 -2.64 8.52
C LYS A 205 -12.85 -1.62 7.68
N ILE A 206 -12.18 -0.52 7.38
CA ILE A 206 -12.68 0.51 6.47
C ILE A 206 -12.16 0.21 5.07
N THR A 207 -13.01 0.36 4.05
CA THR A 207 -12.60 0.24 2.64
C THR A 207 -12.90 1.55 1.93
N ALA A 208 -11.87 2.18 1.38
CA ALA A 208 -12.02 3.41 0.62
C ALA A 208 -12.83 3.13 -0.67
N PRO A 209 -13.78 3.99 -1.05
CA PRO A 209 -14.55 3.83 -2.28
C PRO A 209 -13.74 4.09 -3.55
N ILE A 210 -12.56 4.73 -3.42
CA ILE A 210 -11.71 5.15 -4.54
C ILE A 210 -10.28 4.67 -4.27
N GLY A 211 -9.63 4.09 -5.27
CA GLY A 211 -8.26 3.56 -5.15
C GLY A 211 -8.21 2.17 -4.53
N GLN A 212 -7.04 1.77 -4.05
CA GLN A 212 -6.85 0.51 -3.34
C GLN A 212 -6.72 0.76 -1.84
N THR A 213 -7.22 -0.16 -1.01
CA THR A 213 -7.12 -0.05 0.46
C THR A 213 -6.30 -1.20 1.03
N ILE A 214 -5.43 -0.88 1.98
CA ILE A 214 -4.73 -1.81 2.85
C ILE A 214 -5.05 -1.47 4.30
N GLN A 215 -5.32 -2.49 5.10
CA GLN A 215 -5.44 -2.35 6.54
C GLN A 215 -4.07 -2.59 7.16
N ILE A 216 -3.66 -1.74 8.09
CA ILE A 216 -2.45 -1.90 8.88
C ILE A 216 -2.86 -2.37 10.26
N ASP A 217 -2.38 -3.56 10.63
CA ASP A 217 -2.52 -4.18 11.97
C ASP A 217 -1.69 -3.43 13.02
#